data_AF-A0A3M9NHX9-F1
#
_entry.id   AF-A0A3M9NHX9-F1
#
_cell.length_a   1.000
_cell.length_b   1.000
_cell.length_c   1.000
_cell.angle_alpha   90.00
_cell.angle_beta   90.00
_cell.angle_gamma   90.00
#
_symmetry.space_group_name_H-M   'P 1'
#
loop_
_entity.id
_entity.type
_entity.pdbx_description
1 polymer ?
#
loop_
_entity_poly.entity_id
_entity_poly.type
_entity_poly.pdbx_seq_one_letter_code
_entity_poly.pdbx_strand_id
1 'polypeptide(L)'
;MKKIIVCCDGTWNKPGIKDRGKPVKTNVQKIYEAINSGTPGMPQLKYYGQGVGTGFTLGDMLLGGSTGLGIDANIMNAYKFLMWNYDPGDQIYLFGFSRGAYTVRSLAGFIRNCGIMQPSFLHLILEAYNLYRDRSSITHPDSDLMKSFKKVYGINQEETFIHFIGVWDTVGALGIPLKWFDILNRQYQFHDVTISSQIKYAYHALAVDEKRKTFTPTLWQLSPKAVEDGSQISEQVWFPGVHSNVGGGYADSGLSDIALQWMIDKAHNTGLEFDKNALQNIKPETGGELRNSTSGIFRLMRKLVRTINSGITYSIDEETGKRVQQNVVRNESIHYTCMQRQHQQNKYKPKNLLDAISRSTPFDPVKEKWENEWNEYLT
;
A
#
# COMPACT_ATOMS: atom_id res chain seq x y z
N MET A 1 -5.48 -22.91 -13.24
CA MET A 1 -4.77 -22.06 -12.27
C MET A 1 -4.15 -20.89 -13.03
N LYS A 2 -4.36 -19.67 -12.54
CA LYS A 2 -3.86 -18.43 -13.13
C LYS A 2 -3.43 -17.45 -12.04
N LYS A 3 -2.71 -16.41 -12.44
CA LYS A 3 -2.37 -15.27 -11.56
C LYS A 3 -3.28 -14.11 -11.91
N ILE A 4 -3.96 -13.56 -10.92
CA ILE A 4 -4.87 -12.42 -11.08
C ILE A 4 -4.26 -11.23 -10.37
N ILE A 5 -3.99 -10.17 -11.13
CA ILE A 5 -3.27 -8.99 -10.68
C ILE A 5 -4.24 -7.81 -10.63
N VAL A 6 -4.36 -7.19 -9.47
CA VAL A 6 -5.14 -5.95 -9.24
C VAL A 6 -4.18 -4.83 -8.91
N CYS A 7 -4.11 -3.82 -9.77
CA CYS A 7 -3.29 -2.62 -9.59
C CYS A 7 -4.19 -1.40 -9.35
N CYS A 8 -4.13 -0.76 -8.18
CA CYS A 8 -4.91 0.43 -7.87
C CYS A 8 -3.99 1.64 -7.62
N ASP A 9 -4.18 2.72 -8.38
CA ASP A 9 -3.36 3.93 -8.23
C ASP A 9 -3.94 4.91 -7.18
N GLY A 10 -3.11 5.83 -6.72
CA GLY A 10 -3.51 6.94 -5.86
C GLY A 10 -4.47 7.90 -6.58
N THR A 11 -5.42 8.46 -5.83
CA THR A 11 -6.30 9.56 -6.29
C THR A 11 -5.48 10.68 -6.93
N TRP A 12 -6.03 11.23 -8.02
CA TRP A 12 -5.39 12.17 -8.95
C TRP A 12 -4.33 11.59 -9.87
N ASN A 13 -3.96 10.33 -9.76
CA ASN A 13 -3.10 9.67 -10.74
C ASN A 13 -3.95 9.02 -11.84
N LYS A 14 -3.61 9.32 -13.09
CA LYS A 14 -4.08 8.62 -14.29
C LYS A 14 -2.97 8.62 -15.34
N PRO A 15 -2.96 7.61 -16.25
CA PRO A 15 -2.07 7.63 -17.40
C PRO A 15 -2.18 8.97 -18.15
N GLY A 16 -1.02 9.51 -18.57
CA GLY A 16 -0.95 10.75 -19.35
C GLY A 16 -0.82 12.05 -18.52
N ILE A 17 -0.73 11.97 -17.19
CA ILE A 17 -0.35 13.12 -16.36
C ILE A 17 1.05 13.60 -16.74
N LYS A 18 1.24 14.93 -16.67
CA LYS A 18 2.52 15.57 -16.93
C LYS A 18 3.09 16.20 -15.65
N ASP A 19 4.39 16.02 -15.44
CA ASP A 19 5.19 16.81 -14.50
C ASP A 19 6.23 17.59 -15.29
N ARG A 20 6.31 18.90 -15.06
CA ARG A 20 7.19 19.82 -15.84
C ARG A 20 7.09 19.61 -17.36
N GLY A 21 5.87 19.40 -17.86
CA GLY A 21 5.58 19.20 -19.29
C GLY A 21 5.87 17.80 -19.84
N LYS A 22 6.47 16.89 -19.06
CA LYS A 22 6.79 15.51 -19.47
C LYS A 22 5.73 14.54 -18.96
N PRO A 23 5.24 13.59 -19.78
CA PRO A 23 4.41 12.49 -19.29
C PRO A 23 5.14 11.70 -18.21
N VAL A 24 4.43 11.39 -17.12
CA VAL A 24 4.97 10.66 -15.97
C VAL A 24 4.08 9.48 -15.62
N LYS A 25 4.69 8.48 -14.99
CA LYS A 25 4.01 7.25 -14.56
C LYS A 25 4.29 7.00 -13.08
N THR A 26 3.29 6.49 -12.38
CA THR A 26 3.46 5.95 -11.02
C THR A 26 4.11 4.57 -11.09
N ASN A 27 4.59 4.09 -9.95
CA ASN A 27 5.13 2.74 -9.85
C ASN A 27 4.05 1.67 -10.07
N VAL A 28 2.79 1.95 -9.69
CA VAL A 28 1.65 1.06 -9.99
C VAL A 28 1.45 0.94 -11.50
N GLN A 29 1.47 2.05 -12.24
CA GLN A 29 1.35 2.02 -13.70
C GLN A 29 2.55 1.29 -14.34
N LYS A 30 3.78 1.58 -13.90
CA LYS A 30 4.98 0.92 -14.40
C LYS A 30 4.94 -0.60 -14.19
N ILE A 31 4.54 -1.07 -13.00
CA ILE A 31 4.33 -2.51 -12.73
C ILE A 31 3.26 -3.08 -13.65
N TYR A 32 2.09 -2.45 -13.74
CA TYR A 32 0.99 -2.95 -14.57
C TYR A 32 1.41 -3.14 -16.04
N GLU A 33 2.16 -2.18 -16.59
CA GLU A 33 2.70 -2.24 -17.94
C GLU A 33 3.81 -3.29 -18.09
N ALA A 34 4.62 -3.50 -17.04
CA ALA A 34 5.72 -4.46 -17.07
C ALA A 34 5.30 -5.92 -16.87
N ILE A 35 4.13 -6.21 -16.29
CA ILE A 35 3.65 -7.60 -16.12
C ILE A 35 3.26 -8.17 -17.49
N ASN A 36 3.80 -9.32 -17.86
CA ASN A 36 3.51 -10.00 -19.13
C ASN A 36 2.22 -10.85 -19.03
N SER A 37 1.85 -11.56 -20.10
CA SER A 37 0.64 -12.41 -20.14
C SER A 37 0.79 -13.77 -19.43
N GLY A 38 1.96 -14.08 -18.87
CA GLY A 38 2.31 -15.39 -18.33
C GLY A 38 2.64 -16.42 -19.40
N THR A 39 2.58 -17.69 -18.98
CA THR A 39 2.74 -18.85 -19.86
C THR A 39 1.38 -19.49 -20.17
N PRO A 40 1.24 -20.30 -21.23
CA PRO A 40 -0.01 -20.99 -21.53
C PRO A 40 -0.56 -21.85 -20.37
N GLY A 41 0.32 -22.38 -19.51
CA GLY A 41 -0.08 -23.17 -18.33
C GLY A 41 -0.41 -22.36 -17.07
N MET A 42 -0.02 -21.08 -17.03
CA MET A 42 -0.25 -20.18 -15.90
C MET A 42 -0.39 -18.73 -16.39
N PRO A 43 -1.55 -18.39 -17.00
CA PRO A 43 -1.75 -17.06 -17.55
C PRO A 43 -1.81 -16.00 -16.44
N GLN A 44 -1.45 -14.76 -16.79
CA GLN A 44 -1.49 -13.60 -15.90
C GLN A 44 -2.55 -12.60 -16.38
N LEU A 45 -3.63 -12.48 -15.62
CA LEU A 45 -4.75 -11.58 -15.91
C LEU A 45 -4.64 -10.30 -15.07
N LYS A 46 -4.72 -9.13 -15.72
CA LYS A 46 -4.44 -7.84 -15.07
C LYS A 46 -5.67 -6.94 -15.05
N TYR A 47 -5.86 -6.22 -13.95
CA TYR A 47 -6.83 -5.15 -13.77
C TYR A 47 -6.13 -3.88 -13.29
N TYR A 48 -6.49 -2.74 -13.88
CA TYR A 48 -6.01 -1.43 -13.46
C TYR A 48 -7.15 -0.54 -12.98
N GLY A 49 -7.22 -0.30 -11.67
CA GLY A 49 -8.12 0.65 -11.05
C GLY A 49 -7.52 2.05 -11.07
N GLN A 50 -8.16 2.96 -11.81
CA GLN A 50 -7.75 4.37 -11.84
C GLN A 50 -7.96 5.04 -10.47
N GLY A 51 -7.13 6.02 -10.15
CA GLY A 51 -7.28 6.81 -8.94
C GLY A 51 -8.63 7.54 -8.88
N VAL A 52 -9.15 7.75 -7.67
CA VAL A 52 -10.36 8.56 -7.43
C VAL A 52 -10.15 10.00 -7.96
N GLY A 53 -11.20 10.64 -8.50
CA GLY A 53 -11.17 12.03 -8.99
C GLY A 53 -10.67 12.23 -10.42
N THR A 54 -10.48 11.15 -11.20
CA THR A 54 -9.93 11.20 -12.56
C THR A 54 -10.91 11.67 -13.64
N GLY A 55 -12.21 11.74 -13.30
CA GLY A 55 -13.32 12.15 -14.18
C GLY A 55 -14.09 13.42 -13.77
N PHE A 56 -13.67 14.13 -12.72
CA PHE A 56 -14.34 15.37 -12.27
C PHE A 56 -13.37 16.56 -12.29
N THR A 57 -13.86 17.72 -12.71
CA THR A 57 -13.08 18.97 -12.80
C THR A 57 -12.68 19.42 -11.39
N LEU A 58 -11.56 20.12 -11.25
CA LEU A 58 -11.09 20.68 -9.96
C LEU A 58 -12.19 21.48 -9.20
N GLY A 59 -13.13 22.10 -9.93
CA GLY A 59 -14.30 22.79 -9.38
C GLY A 59 -15.38 21.86 -8.81
N ASP A 60 -15.66 20.72 -9.44
CA ASP A 60 -16.67 19.75 -8.97
C ASP A 60 -16.24 19.08 -7.66
N MET A 61 -14.93 18.89 -7.48
CA MET A 61 -14.39 18.29 -6.26
C MET A 61 -14.34 19.26 -5.06
N LEU A 62 -14.35 20.58 -5.31
CA LEU A 62 -14.40 21.61 -4.27
C LEU A 62 -15.81 21.88 -3.76
N LEU A 63 -16.84 21.69 -4.60
CA LEU A 63 -18.24 21.94 -4.28
C LEU A 63 -19.04 20.69 -3.90
N GLY A 64 -18.58 19.49 -4.29
CA GLY A 64 -19.34 18.24 -4.09
C GLY A 64 -18.58 17.16 -3.31
N GLY A 65 -18.73 17.14 -1.98
CA GLY A 65 -19.02 15.97 -1.13
C GLY A 65 -18.42 14.55 -1.33
N SER A 66 -17.53 14.26 -2.29
CA SER A 66 -17.49 12.93 -2.95
C SER A 66 -16.20 12.10 -2.79
N THR A 67 -15.30 12.45 -1.87
CA THR A 67 -14.00 11.76 -1.76
C THR A 67 -14.07 10.32 -1.24
N GLY A 68 -15.04 9.99 -0.37
CA GLY A 68 -15.22 8.63 0.18
C GLY A 68 -15.95 7.67 -0.77
N LEU A 69 -17.01 8.13 -1.44
CA LEU A 69 -17.81 7.33 -2.38
C LEU A 69 -16.98 6.75 -3.53
N GLY A 70 -15.97 7.49 -4.01
CA GLY A 70 -15.09 7.03 -5.08
C GLY A 70 -14.13 5.90 -4.65
N ILE A 71 -13.69 5.88 -3.39
CA ILE A 71 -12.82 4.82 -2.88
C ILE A 71 -13.62 3.52 -2.72
N ASP A 72 -14.83 3.61 -2.16
CA ASP A 72 -15.71 2.46 -1.98
C ASP A 72 -16.08 1.82 -3.32
N ALA A 73 -16.38 2.66 -4.33
CA ALA A 73 -16.59 2.21 -5.71
C ALA A 73 -15.35 1.51 -6.29
N ASN A 74 -14.14 2.03 -6.05
CA ASN A 74 -12.91 1.39 -6.52
C ASN A 74 -12.68 0.02 -5.86
N ILE A 75 -12.94 -0.11 -4.56
CA ILE A 75 -12.85 -1.39 -3.84
C ILE A 75 -13.86 -2.39 -4.42
N MET A 76 -15.13 -1.98 -4.55
CA MET A 76 -16.18 -2.85 -5.10
C MET A 76 -15.91 -3.24 -6.56
N ASN A 77 -15.40 -2.34 -7.40
CA ASN A 77 -15.07 -2.66 -8.79
C ASN A 77 -13.92 -3.67 -8.90
N ALA A 78 -12.87 -3.51 -8.09
CA ALA A 78 -11.81 -4.51 -8.01
C ALA A 78 -12.32 -5.86 -7.48
N TYR A 79 -13.24 -5.84 -6.51
CA TYR A 79 -13.89 -7.07 -6.01
C TYR A 79 -14.74 -7.75 -7.08
N LYS A 80 -15.55 -7.02 -7.86
CA LYS A 80 -16.32 -7.56 -9.01
C LYS A 80 -15.41 -8.20 -10.03
N PHE A 81 -14.27 -7.56 -10.33
CA PHE A 81 -13.27 -8.14 -11.23
C PHE A 81 -12.77 -9.49 -10.70
N LEU A 82 -12.50 -9.61 -9.39
CA LEU A 82 -12.15 -10.90 -8.79
C LEU A 82 -13.31 -11.90 -8.87
N MET A 83 -14.55 -11.50 -8.55
CA MET A 83 -15.73 -12.39 -8.64
C MET A 83 -15.86 -13.02 -10.03
N TRP A 84 -15.64 -12.26 -11.10
CA TRP A 84 -15.80 -12.75 -12.46
C TRP A 84 -14.64 -13.59 -12.99
N ASN A 85 -13.46 -13.50 -12.38
CA ASN A 85 -12.26 -14.08 -12.95
C ASN A 85 -11.57 -15.09 -12.03
N TYR A 86 -11.83 -15.10 -10.72
CA TYR A 86 -11.18 -16.01 -9.80
C TYR A 86 -11.81 -17.40 -9.83
N ASP A 87 -10.98 -18.43 -9.96
CA ASP A 87 -11.32 -19.82 -9.67
C ASP A 87 -10.53 -20.30 -8.45
N PRO A 88 -11.07 -21.23 -7.63
CA PRO A 88 -10.33 -21.82 -6.52
C PRO A 88 -8.95 -22.35 -6.94
N GLY A 89 -7.91 -21.89 -6.23
CA GLY A 89 -6.51 -22.23 -6.51
C GLY A 89 -5.73 -21.18 -7.30
N ASP A 90 -6.40 -20.15 -7.83
CA ASP A 90 -5.71 -19.03 -8.48
C ASP A 90 -4.93 -18.16 -7.47
N GLN A 91 -3.87 -17.52 -7.94
CA GLN A 91 -3.01 -16.66 -7.13
C GLN A 91 -3.39 -15.19 -7.31
N ILE A 92 -3.73 -14.51 -6.22
CA ILE A 92 -4.10 -13.08 -6.23
C ILE A 92 -2.89 -12.22 -5.86
N TYR A 93 -2.58 -11.26 -6.73
CA TYR A 93 -1.54 -10.24 -6.54
C TYR A 93 -2.18 -8.87 -6.48
N LEU A 94 -1.89 -8.12 -5.41
CA LEU A 94 -2.46 -6.82 -5.14
C LEU A 94 -1.36 -5.76 -5.12
N PHE A 95 -1.49 -4.70 -5.92
CA PHE A 95 -0.56 -3.58 -5.95
C PHE A 95 -1.27 -2.26 -5.72
N GLY A 96 -0.72 -1.39 -4.87
CA GLY A 96 -1.32 -0.08 -4.67
C GLY A 96 -0.38 1.01 -4.18
N PHE A 97 -0.62 2.24 -4.61
CA PHE A 97 0.11 3.42 -4.15
C PHE A 97 -0.83 4.41 -3.45
N SER A 98 -0.43 4.97 -2.31
CA SER A 98 -1.18 6.04 -1.63
C SER A 98 -2.59 5.61 -1.22
N ARG A 99 -3.65 6.22 -1.77
CA ARG A 99 -5.04 5.75 -1.63
C ARG A 99 -5.36 4.50 -2.43
N GLY A 100 -4.61 4.21 -3.48
CA GLY A 100 -4.64 2.92 -4.15
C GLY A 100 -4.13 1.79 -3.24
N ALA A 101 -3.13 2.08 -2.38
CA ALA A 101 -2.70 1.17 -1.33
C ALA A 101 -3.79 0.93 -0.28
N TYR A 102 -4.51 1.98 0.13
CA TYR A 102 -5.72 1.83 0.95
C TYR A 102 -6.73 0.91 0.27
N THR A 103 -7.02 1.16 -1.01
CA THR A 103 -7.98 0.38 -1.82
C THR A 103 -7.65 -1.11 -1.81
N VAL A 104 -6.41 -1.50 -2.13
CA VAL A 104 -6.05 -2.93 -2.17
C VAL A 104 -5.95 -3.57 -0.79
N ARG A 105 -5.56 -2.81 0.25
CA ARG A 105 -5.61 -3.30 1.63
C ARG A 105 -7.05 -3.51 2.11
N SER A 106 -7.95 -2.62 1.75
CA SER A 106 -9.38 -2.78 2.03
C SER A 106 -10.00 -3.93 1.24
N LEU A 107 -9.61 -4.09 -0.02
CA LEU A 107 -10.00 -5.26 -0.82
C LEU A 107 -9.55 -6.56 -0.15
N ALA A 108 -8.32 -6.61 0.38
CA ALA A 108 -7.83 -7.77 1.12
C ALA A 108 -8.66 -8.07 2.37
N GLY A 109 -9.03 -7.03 3.14
CA GLY A 109 -9.94 -7.18 4.28
C GLY A 109 -11.34 -7.62 3.88
N PHE A 110 -11.84 -7.14 2.73
CA PHE A 110 -13.15 -7.52 2.20
C PHE A 110 -13.18 -8.99 1.79
N ILE A 111 -12.12 -9.47 1.14
CA ILE A 111 -11.93 -10.90 0.82
C ILE A 111 -11.86 -11.74 2.10
N ARG A 112 -11.15 -11.27 3.14
CA ARG A 112 -11.10 -11.99 4.43
C ARG A 112 -12.48 -12.15 5.06
N ASN A 113 -13.28 -11.08 5.02
CA ASN A 113 -14.58 -11.07 5.66
C ASN A 113 -15.61 -11.91 4.89
N CYS A 114 -15.72 -11.69 3.59
CA CYS A 114 -16.82 -12.21 2.78
C CYS A 114 -16.42 -13.32 1.80
N GLY A 115 -15.13 -13.69 1.73
CA GLY A 115 -14.59 -14.53 0.67
C GLY A 115 -14.62 -13.81 -0.69
N ILE A 116 -14.38 -14.53 -1.78
CA ILE A 116 -14.77 -14.08 -3.12
C ILE A 116 -16.12 -14.71 -3.44
N MET A 117 -17.15 -13.88 -3.63
CA MET A 117 -18.50 -14.36 -3.93
C MET A 117 -18.62 -14.94 -5.33
N GLN A 118 -19.53 -15.90 -5.50
CA GLN A 118 -19.89 -16.42 -6.81
C GLN A 118 -20.53 -15.31 -7.68
N PRO A 119 -20.28 -15.29 -9.01
CA PRO A 119 -20.86 -14.31 -9.91
C PRO A 119 -22.39 -14.18 -9.87
N SER A 120 -23.11 -15.27 -9.58
CA SER A 120 -24.58 -15.30 -9.47
C SER A 120 -25.12 -14.40 -8.34
N PHE A 121 -24.30 -14.12 -7.33
CA PHE A 121 -24.65 -13.26 -6.19
C PHE A 121 -24.17 -11.81 -6.36
N LEU A 122 -23.89 -11.36 -7.58
CA LEU A 122 -23.47 -9.97 -7.86
C LEU A 122 -24.42 -8.92 -7.27
N HIS A 123 -25.72 -9.22 -7.20
CA HIS A 123 -26.74 -8.34 -6.64
C HIS A 123 -26.59 -8.09 -5.13
N LEU A 124 -25.83 -8.92 -4.40
CA LEU A 124 -25.57 -8.80 -2.96
C LEU A 124 -24.27 -8.08 -2.63
N ILE A 125 -23.57 -7.51 -3.61
CA ILE A 125 -22.23 -6.95 -3.39
C ILE A 125 -22.25 -5.75 -2.44
N LEU A 126 -23.29 -4.92 -2.48
CA LEU A 126 -23.40 -3.76 -1.61
C LEU A 126 -23.65 -4.20 -0.16
N GLU A 127 -24.48 -5.22 0.03
CA GLU A 127 -24.76 -5.86 1.31
C GLU A 127 -23.51 -6.50 1.89
N ALA A 128 -22.78 -7.28 1.09
CA ALA A 128 -21.50 -7.87 1.48
C ALA A 128 -20.48 -6.78 1.88
N TYR A 129 -20.41 -5.71 1.09
CA TYR A 129 -19.55 -4.58 1.41
C TYR A 129 -19.96 -3.91 2.71
N ASN A 130 -21.26 -3.68 2.95
CA ASN A 130 -21.76 -3.11 4.19
C ASN A 130 -21.47 -4.01 5.41
N LEU A 131 -21.55 -5.33 5.28
CA LEU A 131 -21.13 -6.27 6.34
C LEU A 131 -19.64 -6.15 6.63
N TYR A 132 -18.80 -6.00 5.60
CA TYR A 132 -17.38 -5.67 5.78
C TYR A 132 -17.16 -4.28 6.39
N ARG A 133 -18.04 -3.32 6.13
CA ARG A 133 -17.95 -1.96 6.68
C ARG A 133 -18.43 -1.89 8.14
N ASP A 134 -19.29 -2.82 8.56
CA ASP A 134 -19.70 -2.97 9.95
C ASP A 134 -18.57 -3.55 10.80
N ARG A 135 -18.32 -2.92 11.95
CA ARG A 135 -17.22 -3.22 12.88
C ARG A 135 -17.70 -3.93 14.13
N SER A 136 -18.96 -4.35 14.17
CA SER A 136 -19.48 -5.13 15.29
C SER A 136 -18.80 -6.50 15.36
N SER A 137 -18.75 -7.09 16.55
CA SER A 137 -18.26 -8.46 16.73
C SER A 137 -19.08 -9.50 15.94
N ILE A 138 -20.33 -9.15 15.58
CA ILE A 138 -21.24 -9.98 14.79
C ILE A 138 -20.73 -10.14 13.36
N THR A 139 -20.15 -9.09 12.76
CA THR A 139 -19.64 -9.09 11.39
C THR A 139 -18.13 -9.31 11.31
N HIS A 140 -17.48 -9.71 12.42
CA HIS A 140 -16.07 -10.07 12.43
C HIS A 140 -15.81 -11.26 11.48
N PRO A 141 -14.67 -11.31 10.74
CA PRO A 141 -14.41 -12.39 9.78
C PRO A 141 -14.46 -13.82 10.34
N ASP A 142 -14.21 -13.96 11.65
CA ASP A 142 -14.21 -15.24 12.36
C ASP A 142 -15.55 -15.54 13.07
N SER A 143 -16.57 -14.68 12.92
CA SER A 143 -17.91 -14.90 13.47
C SER A 143 -18.66 -16.02 12.73
N ASP A 144 -19.62 -16.66 13.40
CA ASP A 144 -20.43 -17.71 12.78
C ASP A 144 -21.27 -17.19 11.60
N LEU A 145 -21.69 -15.93 11.67
CA LEU A 145 -22.38 -15.24 10.57
C LEU A 145 -21.48 -15.17 9.33
N MET A 146 -20.26 -14.64 9.47
CA MET A 146 -19.38 -14.45 8.31
C MET A 146 -18.83 -15.77 7.77
N LYS A 147 -18.58 -16.76 8.64
CA LYS A 147 -18.28 -18.14 8.21
C LYS A 147 -19.41 -18.74 7.38
N SER A 148 -20.66 -18.59 7.83
CA SER A 148 -21.83 -19.06 7.09
C SER A 148 -22.03 -18.31 5.78
N PHE A 149 -21.82 -16.98 5.80
CA PHE A 149 -21.87 -16.13 4.60
C PHE A 149 -20.89 -16.63 3.53
N LYS A 150 -19.62 -16.85 3.91
CA LYS A 150 -18.59 -17.40 3.01
C LYS A 150 -18.98 -18.76 2.46
N LYS A 151 -19.49 -19.66 3.30
CA LYS A 151 -19.92 -21.01 2.88
C LYS A 151 -21.06 -20.99 1.87
N VAL A 152 -22.02 -20.06 2.02
CA VAL A 152 -23.22 -19.99 1.16
C VAL A 152 -22.94 -19.23 -0.14
N TYR A 153 -22.28 -18.07 -0.05
CA TYR A 153 -22.12 -17.15 -1.18
C TYR A 153 -20.74 -17.18 -1.83
N GLY A 154 -19.73 -17.70 -1.13
CA GLY A 154 -18.35 -17.79 -1.61
C GLY A 154 -18.17 -18.82 -2.73
N ILE A 155 -17.25 -18.55 -3.64
CA ILE A 155 -16.80 -19.51 -4.66
C ILE A 155 -15.84 -20.55 -4.07
N ASN A 156 -15.09 -20.18 -3.04
CA ASN A 156 -14.37 -21.11 -2.17
C ASN A 156 -15.12 -21.21 -0.84
N GLN A 157 -15.55 -22.41 -0.46
CA GLN A 157 -16.37 -22.65 0.73
C GLN A 157 -15.57 -22.59 2.04
N GLU A 158 -14.23 -22.55 1.95
CA GLU A 158 -13.33 -22.37 3.08
C GLU A 158 -12.76 -20.95 3.11
N GLU A 159 -11.49 -20.79 2.78
CA GLU A 159 -10.77 -19.51 2.83
C GLU A 159 -10.13 -19.16 1.50
N THR A 160 -10.15 -17.87 1.18
CA THR A 160 -9.47 -17.33 0.01
C THR A 160 -8.17 -16.68 0.44
N PHE A 161 -7.05 -17.18 -0.06
CA PHE A 161 -5.73 -16.64 0.24
C PHE A 161 -5.30 -15.61 -0.81
N ILE A 162 -4.64 -14.57 -0.33
CA ILE A 162 -3.99 -13.56 -1.17
C ILE A 162 -2.52 -13.94 -1.22
N HIS A 163 -2.02 -14.21 -2.42
CA HIS A 163 -0.64 -14.63 -2.58
C HIS A 163 0.30 -13.47 -2.27
N PHE A 164 0.05 -12.28 -2.81
CA PHE A 164 0.96 -11.13 -2.68
C PHE A 164 0.20 -9.82 -2.51
N ILE A 165 0.67 -8.96 -1.59
CA ILE A 165 0.29 -7.55 -1.53
C ILE A 165 1.54 -6.66 -1.48
N GLY A 166 1.68 -5.78 -2.47
CA GLY A 166 2.76 -4.81 -2.58
C GLY A 166 2.23 -3.39 -2.58
N VAL A 167 2.62 -2.57 -1.61
CA VAL A 167 2.12 -1.21 -1.50
C VAL A 167 3.23 -0.17 -1.37
N TRP A 168 3.01 0.99 -1.97
CA TRP A 168 3.85 2.18 -1.77
C TRP A 168 3.09 3.19 -0.92
N ASP A 169 3.73 3.60 0.16
CA ASP A 169 3.42 4.74 1.02
C ASP A 169 1.92 4.92 1.30
N THR A 170 1.28 3.86 1.81
CA THR A 170 -0.14 3.88 2.18
C THR A 170 -0.48 5.09 3.05
N VAL A 171 -1.43 5.91 2.60
CA VAL A 171 -2.02 6.99 3.40
C VAL A 171 -3.50 6.70 3.62
N GLY A 172 -4.03 7.10 4.78
CA GLY A 172 -5.47 6.96 5.05
C GLY A 172 -6.33 7.68 4.01
N ALA A 173 -7.56 7.20 3.81
CA ALA A 173 -8.53 7.75 2.86
C ALA A 173 -8.75 9.29 2.99
N LEU A 174 -8.51 9.83 4.19
CA LEU A 174 -8.71 11.23 4.58
C LEU A 174 -7.51 12.17 4.27
N GLY A 175 -6.44 11.67 3.61
CA GLY A 175 -5.13 12.33 3.50
C GLY A 175 -5.00 13.64 2.70
N ILE A 176 -6.09 14.32 2.33
CA ILE A 176 -6.05 15.67 1.77
C ILE A 176 -6.90 16.61 2.64
N PRO A 177 -6.38 17.77 3.06
CA PRO A 177 -7.08 18.69 3.94
C PRO A 177 -8.15 19.43 3.15
N LEU A 178 -9.35 18.85 3.07
CA LEU A 178 -10.59 19.59 2.90
C LEU A 178 -11.18 19.71 4.30
N LYS A 179 -10.91 20.84 4.97
CA LYS A 179 -11.25 21.17 6.36
C LYS A 179 -12.75 21.07 6.73
N TRP A 180 -13.59 20.52 5.86
CA TRP A 180 -15.05 20.45 5.98
C TRP A 180 -15.56 19.01 6.17
N PHE A 181 -14.69 17.99 6.10
CA PHE A 181 -15.10 16.57 6.19
C PHE A 181 -14.78 15.89 7.54
N ASP A 182 -14.35 16.65 8.55
CA ASP A 182 -14.00 16.10 9.87
C ASP A 182 -15.20 15.48 10.64
N ILE A 183 -16.42 15.59 10.12
CA ILE A 183 -17.65 15.08 10.77
C ILE A 183 -18.04 13.67 10.26
N LEU A 184 -17.48 13.17 9.15
CA LEU A 184 -17.74 11.82 8.59
C LEU A 184 -16.72 10.75 9.05
N ASN A 185 -16.03 11.03 10.16
CA ASN A 185 -14.64 10.64 10.42
C ASN A 185 -14.38 9.20 10.96
N ARG A 186 -15.39 8.44 11.37
CA ARG A 186 -15.16 7.09 11.96
C ARG A 186 -15.11 5.96 10.93
N GLN A 187 -15.95 6.00 9.91
CA GLN A 187 -16.12 4.86 8.98
C GLN A 187 -14.88 4.59 8.10
N TYR A 188 -14.09 5.60 7.72
CA TYR A 188 -12.95 5.44 6.80
C TYR A 188 -11.58 5.23 7.47
N GLN A 189 -11.52 5.23 8.81
CA GLN A 189 -10.33 4.72 9.51
C GLN A 189 -10.12 3.25 9.13
N PHE A 190 -8.86 2.81 9.02
CA PHE A 190 -8.57 1.42 8.65
C PHE A 190 -9.30 0.47 9.60
N HIS A 191 -10.06 -0.45 9.02
CA HIS A 191 -10.84 -1.49 9.70
C HIS A 191 -10.02 -2.36 10.63
N ASP A 192 -8.80 -2.61 10.19
CA ASP A 192 -7.76 -3.28 10.94
C ASP A 192 -6.46 -2.86 10.25
N VAL A 193 -5.51 -2.33 11.01
CA VAL A 193 -4.15 -2.11 10.48
C VAL A 193 -3.33 -3.39 10.54
N THR A 194 -3.85 -4.44 11.19
CA THR A 194 -3.28 -5.77 11.19
C THR A 194 -3.37 -6.39 9.80
N ILE A 195 -2.27 -6.95 9.33
CA ILE A 195 -2.25 -7.72 8.08
C ILE A 195 -3.10 -8.97 8.28
N SER A 196 -4.02 -9.24 7.36
CA SER A 196 -4.79 -10.49 7.35
C SER A 196 -3.84 -11.69 7.33
N SER A 197 -4.10 -12.70 8.16
CA SER A 197 -3.37 -13.98 8.12
C SER A 197 -3.56 -14.74 6.82
N GLN A 198 -4.46 -14.30 5.94
CA GLN A 198 -4.67 -14.90 4.61
C GLN A 198 -3.74 -14.33 3.53
N ILE A 199 -2.89 -13.36 3.89
CA ILE A 199 -1.89 -12.81 2.99
C ILE A 199 -0.59 -13.58 3.19
N LYS A 200 -0.04 -14.16 2.13
CA LYS A 200 1.21 -14.94 2.20
C LYS A 200 2.45 -14.04 2.16
N TYR A 201 2.48 -13.08 1.23
CA TYR A 201 3.60 -12.15 1.05
C TYR A 201 3.11 -10.70 1.12
N ALA A 202 3.65 -9.89 2.03
CA ALA A 202 3.26 -8.50 2.25
C ALA A 202 4.47 -7.55 2.24
N TYR A 203 4.51 -6.61 1.29
CA TYR A 203 5.62 -5.69 1.11
C TYR A 203 5.15 -4.24 1.09
N HIS A 204 5.68 -3.38 1.96
CA HIS A 204 5.30 -1.96 2.04
C HIS A 204 6.53 -1.06 1.93
N ALA A 205 6.66 -0.34 0.82
CA ALA A 205 7.68 0.69 0.63
C ALA A 205 7.22 2.04 1.22
N LEU A 206 8.02 2.67 2.08
CA LEU A 206 7.68 3.86 2.85
C LEU A 206 8.61 5.03 2.55
N ALA A 207 8.08 6.25 2.56
CA ALA A 207 8.88 7.47 2.31
C ALA A 207 9.49 8.07 3.58
N VAL A 208 10.82 8.21 3.63
CA VAL A 208 11.55 8.82 4.76
C VAL A 208 11.32 10.32 4.87
N ASP A 209 11.30 11.04 3.74
CA ASP A 209 11.39 12.51 3.72
C ASP A 209 10.06 13.23 3.65
N GLU A 210 8.94 12.51 3.62
CA GLU A 210 7.63 13.13 3.55
C GLU A 210 7.26 13.85 4.85
N LYS A 211 6.95 15.15 4.74
CA LYS A 211 6.72 16.04 5.88
C LYS A 211 5.27 16.51 6.02
N ARG A 212 4.39 16.22 5.06
CA ARG A 212 2.98 16.63 5.14
C ARG A 212 2.26 15.76 6.15
N LYS A 213 1.70 16.37 7.21
CA LYS A 213 0.90 15.64 8.23
C LYS A 213 -0.26 14.85 7.63
N THR A 214 -0.90 15.37 6.57
CA THR A 214 -2.01 14.67 5.90
C THR A 214 -1.55 13.41 5.14
N PHE A 215 -0.25 13.26 4.90
CA PHE A 215 0.39 12.07 4.33
C PHE A 215 1.10 11.27 5.44
N THR A 216 0.51 11.17 6.63
CA THR A 216 1.01 10.23 7.65
C THR A 216 0.78 8.81 7.14
N PRO A 217 1.83 7.96 7.09
CA PRO A 217 1.68 6.63 6.55
C PRO A 217 0.88 5.75 7.51
N THR A 218 0.03 4.89 6.96
CA THR A 218 -0.62 3.83 7.74
C THR A 218 0.25 2.58 7.65
N LEU A 219 0.99 2.31 8.71
CA LEU A 219 1.80 1.11 8.84
C LEU A 219 0.93 -0.11 9.12
N TRP A 220 1.49 -1.29 8.85
CA TRP A 220 0.90 -2.55 9.23
C TRP A 220 1.23 -2.91 10.68
N GLN A 221 0.28 -3.58 11.32
CA GLN A 221 0.54 -4.38 12.51
C GLN A 221 0.64 -5.84 12.09
N LEU A 222 1.57 -6.58 12.69
CA LEU A 222 1.71 -8.01 12.40
C LEU A 222 0.60 -8.78 13.11
N SER A 223 0.02 -9.77 12.43
CA SER A 223 -0.90 -10.72 13.07
C SER A 223 -0.09 -11.64 13.98
N PRO A 224 -0.40 -11.76 15.29
CA PRO A 224 0.31 -12.68 16.18
C PRO A 224 0.33 -14.11 15.66
N LYS A 225 -0.81 -14.59 15.13
CA LYS A 225 -0.95 -15.92 14.53
C LYS A 225 0.03 -16.14 13.37
N ALA A 226 0.15 -15.15 12.48
CA ALA A 226 1.01 -15.23 11.31
C ALA A 226 2.51 -15.16 11.67
N VAL A 227 2.83 -14.54 12.81
CA VAL A 227 4.18 -14.53 13.39
C VAL A 227 4.51 -15.88 14.03
N GLU A 228 3.56 -16.46 14.77
CA GLU A 228 3.72 -17.74 15.46
C GLU A 228 3.88 -18.92 14.50
N ASP A 229 3.12 -18.95 13.41
CA ASP A 229 3.14 -20.04 12.43
C ASP A 229 4.22 -19.89 11.34
N GLY A 230 4.86 -18.72 11.24
CA GLY A 230 5.85 -18.40 10.21
C GLY A 230 5.31 -18.49 8.77
N SER A 231 3.98 -18.48 8.61
CA SER A 231 3.32 -18.71 7.32
C SER A 231 3.25 -17.46 6.44
N GLN A 232 3.45 -16.29 7.04
CA GLN A 232 3.41 -14.98 6.37
C GLN A 232 4.80 -14.35 6.35
N ILE A 233 5.24 -13.94 5.16
CA ILE A 233 6.41 -13.09 4.99
C ILE A 233 5.94 -11.66 4.83
N SER A 234 6.43 -10.77 5.69
CA SER A 234 6.07 -9.36 5.67
C SER A 234 7.31 -8.48 5.83
N GLU A 235 7.39 -7.38 5.08
CA GLU A 235 8.45 -6.37 5.22
C GLU A 235 7.89 -4.95 5.02
N GLN A 236 8.28 -4.03 5.91
CA GLN A 236 7.96 -2.60 5.80
C GLN A 236 9.26 -1.80 5.67
N VAL A 237 9.61 -1.39 4.46
CA VAL A 237 10.95 -0.88 4.15
C VAL A 237 10.92 0.63 3.85
N TRP A 238 11.78 1.39 4.51
CA TRP A 238 11.89 2.84 4.35
C TRP A 238 12.92 3.23 3.26
N PHE A 239 12.47 4.02 2.29
CA PHE A 239 13.24 4.47 1.13
C PHE A 239 13.48 5.99 1.15
N PRO A 240 14.59 6.47 0.56
CA PRO A 240 14.85 7.90 0.43
C PRO A 240 13.82 8.55 -0.49
N GLY A 241 13.34 9.73 -0.13
CA GLY A 241 12.35 10.46 -0.90
C GLY A 241 11.10 10.83 -0.12
N VAL A 242 10.34 11.79 -0.67
CA VAL A 242 8.94 12.08 -0.27
C VAL A 242 7.96 11.11 -0.95
N HIS A 243 6.66 11.24 -0.67
CA HIS A 243 5.60 10.32 -1.13
C HIS A 243 5.73 9.85 -2.61
N SER A 244 5.80 10.77 -3.57
CA SER A 244 5.94 10.44 -5.01
C SER A 244 7.38 10.16 -5.44
N ASN A 245 8.39 10.47 -4.62
CA ASN A 245 9.74 9.93 -4.85
C ASN A 245 9.82 8.44 -4.48
N VAL A 246 8.83 7.87 -3.76
CA VAL A 246 8.74 6.42 -3.49
C VAL A 246 7.68 5.74 -4.35
N GLY A 247 6.52 6.38 -4.57
CA GLY A 247 5.44 5.81 -5.38
C GLY A 247 5.45 6.17 -6.86
N GLY A 248 6.36 7.04 -7.30
CA GLY A 248 6.44 7.53 -8.67
C GLY A 248 5.49 8.71 -8.96
N GLY A 249 5.52 9.17 -10.22
CA GLY A 249 4.73 10.32 -10.69
C GLY A 249 5.50 11.64 -10.82
N TYR A 250 6.82 11.64 -10.67
CA TYR A 250 7.68 12.78 -11.01
C TYR A 250 8.46 12.54 -12.30
N ALA A 251 8.89 13.63 -12.95
CA ALA A 251 9.67 13.59 -14.18
C ALA A 251 11.07 12.98 -13.96
N ASP A 252 11.65 13.21 -12.79
CA ASP A 252 12.80 12.45 -12.29
C ASP A 252 12.27 11.23 -11.52
N SER A 253 12.55 10.04 -12.05
CA SER A 253 12.12 8.77 -11.46
C SER A 253 13.20 8.07 -10.64
N GLY A 254 14.41 8.62 -10.53
CA GLY A 254 15.58 7.91 -9.99
C GLY A 254 15.33 7.31 -8.60
N LEU A 255 14.78 8.11 -7.68
CA LEU A 255 14.42 7.63 -6.34
C LEU A 255 13.24 6.65 -6.35
N SER A 256 12.23 6.88 -7.19
CA SER A 256 11.05 6.01 -7.24
C SER A 256 11.35 4.67 -7.89
N ASP A 257 12.33 4.62 -8.79
CA ASP A 257 12.77 3.42 -9.47
C ASP A 257 13.52 2.48 -8.51
N ILE A 258 14.13 3.00 -7.44
CA ILE A 258 14.69 2.16 -6.35
C ILE A 258 13.57 1.35 -5.69
N ALA A 259 12.52 2.03 -5.22
CA ALA A 259 11.39 1.37 -4.56
C ALA A 259 10.56 0.50 -5.52
N LEU A 260 10.57 0.82 -6.81
CA LEU A 260 9.96 0.00 -7.86
C LEU A 260 10.74 -1.29 -8.08
N GLN A 261 12.06 -1.20 -8.26
CA GLN A 261 12.92 -2.36 -8.48
C GLN A 261 12.80 -3.34 -7.32
N TRP A 262 12.86 -2.83 -6.08
CA TRP A 262 12.65 -3.64 -4.88
C TRP A 262 11.32 -4.40 -4.93
N MET A 263 10.21 -3.71 -5.23
CA MET A 263 8.89 -4.35 -5.30
C MET A 263 8.80 -5.40 -6.42
N ILE A 264 9.43 -5.14 -7.58
CA ILE A 264 9.49 -6.08 -8.70
C ILE A 264 10.25 -7.33 -8.30
N ASP A 265 11.41 -7.18 -7.66
CA ASP A 265 12.23 -8.31 -7.21
C ASP A 265 11.45 -9.18 -6.21
N LYS A 266 10.76 -8.56 -5.24
CA LYS A 266 9.91 -9.28 -4.29
C LYS A 266 8.77 -10.02 -4.99
N ALA A 267 8.05 -9.37 -5.91
CA ALA A 267 6.96 -10.00 -6.63
C ALA A 267 7.45 -11.14 -7.55
N HIS A 268 8.57 -10.95 -8.24
CA HIS A 268 9.20 -11.94 -9.10
C HIS A 268 9.62 -13.19 -8.32
N ASN A 269 10.21 -13.02 -7.14
CA ASN A 269 10.62 -14.14 -6.28
C ASN A 269 9.43 -14.97 -5.76
N THR A 270 8.20 -14.45 -5.86
CA THR A 270 6.97 -15.20 -5.55
C THR A 270 6.30 -15.80 -6.78
N GLY A 271 6.94 -15.70 -7.95
CA GLY A 271 6.52 -16.28 -9.21
C GLY A 271 5.87 -15.31 -10.20
N LEU A 272 5.73 -14.02 -9.91
CA LEU A 272 5.14 -13.07 -10.88
C LEU A 272 6.09 -12.81 -12.05
N GLU A 273 5.60 -12.94 -13.28
CA GLU A 273 6.42 -12.78 -14.48
C GLU A 273 6.28 -11.37 -15.09
N PHE A 274 7.41 -10.83 -15.52
CA PHE A 274 7.53 -9.50 -16.10
C PHE A 274 8.14 -9.56 -17.51
N ASP A 275 7.80 -8.59 -18.35
CA ASP A 275 8.46 -8.32 -19.62
C ASP A 275 9.83 -7.67 -19.35
N LYS A 276 10.90 -8.39 -19.70
CA LYS A 276 12.28 -7.94 -19.54
C LYS A 276 12.56 -6.60 -20.23
N ASN A 277 11.92 -6.32 -21.36
CA ASN A 277 12.12 -5.06 -22.09
C ASN A 277 11.49 -3.87 -21.33
N ALA A 278 10.34 -4.08 -20.70
CA ALA A 278 9.71 -3.06 -19.87
C ALA A 278 10.59 -2.70 -18.66
N LEU A 279 11.29 -3.69 -18.09
CA LEU A 279 12.19 -3.50 -16.94
C LEU A 279 13.46 -2.69 -17.27
N GLN A 280 13.96 -2.71 -18.51
CA GLN A 280 15.17 -1.97 -18.91
C GLN A 280 15.04 -0.44 -18.75
N ASN A 281 13.81 0.07 -18.70
CA ASN A 281 13.54 1.50 -18.54
C ASN A 281 13.55 1.96 -17.06
N ILE A 282 13.66 1.04 -16.12
CA ILE A 282 13.75 1.34 -14.68
C ILE A 282 15.19 1.71 -14.37
N LYS A 283 15.41 2.94 -13.87
CA LYS A 283 16.75 3.48 -13.62
C LYS A 283 16.88 3.94 -12.18
N PRO A 284 17.10 3.01 -11.23
CA PRO A 284 17.29 3.36 -9.82
C PRO A 284 18.50 4.27 -9.64
N GLU A 285 18.31 5.44 -9.06
CA GLU A 285 19.38 6.41 -8.86
C GLU A 285 19.25 7.15 -7.53
N THR A 286 20.21 6.90 -6.63
CA THR A 286 20.26 7.51 -5.30
C THR A 286 20.56 9.00 -5.34
N GLY A 287 21.10 9.52 -6.44
CA GLY A 287 21.35 10.94 -6.69
C GLY A 287 20.13 11.72 -7.19
N GLY A 288 19.01 11.06 -7.48
CA GLY A 288 17.81 11.68 -8.07
C GLY A 288 17.23 12.84 -7.24
N GLU A 289 16.39 13.66 -7.86
CA GLU A 289 15.79 14.85 -7.24
C GLU A 289 14.93 14.49 -6.01
N LEU A 290 15.29 15.07 -4.85
CA LEU A 290 14.39 15.08 -3.69
C LEU A 290 13.42 16.26 -3.81
N ARG A 291 12.16 15.98 -4.14
CA ARG A 291 11.14 17.02 -4.36
C ARG A 291 10.75 17.70 -3.05
N ASN A 292 10.55 19.02 -3.07
CA ASN A 292 9.94 19.73 -1.95
C ASN A 292 8.42 19.49 -1.90
N SER A 293 7.97 18.54 -1.06
CA SER A 293 6.56 18.23 -0.86
C SER A 293 5.77 19.30 -0.07
N THR A 294 6.46 20.27 0.54
CA THR A 294 5.85 21.32 1.39
C THR A 294 5.66 22.66 0.67
N SER A 295 5.48 22.63 -0.65
CA SER A 295 5.24 23.82 -1.48
C SER A 295 3.74 24.20 -1.55
N GLY A 296 3.45 25.40 -2.03
CA GLY A 296 2.08 25.91 -2.18
C GLY A 296 1.30 25.94 -0.86
N ILE A 297 0.08 25.40 -0.88
CA ILE A 297 -0.81 25.36 0.31
C ILE A 297 -0.22 24.52 1.46
N PHE A 298 0.65 23.55 1.17
CA PHE A 298 1.32 22.72 2.19
C PHE A 298 2.41 23.46 2.96
N ARG A 299 2.87 24.63 2.48
CA ARG A 299 3.84 25.47 3.20
C ARG A 299 3.29 25.99 4.52
N LEU A 300 1.97 26.22 4.57
CA LEU A 300 1.24 26.76 5.73
C LEU A 300 0.75 25.66 6.68
N MET A 301 0.96 24.38 6.33
CA MET A 301 0.53 23.26 7.14
C MET A 301 1.62 22.80 8.11
N ARG A 302 1.19 22.21 9.23
CA ARG A 302 2.12 21.62 10.20
C ARG A 302 2.94 20.52 9.54
N LYS A 303 4.26 20.68 9.59
CA LYS A 303 5.21 19.64 9.18
C LYS A 303 5.23 18.52 10.23
N LEU A 304 5.33 17.28 9.77
CA LEU A 304 5.47 16.09 10.58
C LEU A 304 6.75 15.39 10.16
N VAL A 305 7.63 15.07 11.12
CA VAL A 305 8.73 14.14 10.88
C VAL A 305 8.19 12.74 11.17
N ARG A 306 8.26 11.85 10.18
CA ARG A 306 7.76 10.48 10.32
C ARG A 306 8.65 9.68 11.24
N THR A 307 8.07 9.03 12.25
CA THR A 307 8.83 8.14 13.14
C THR A 307 8.99 6.78 12.49
N ILE A 308 10.23 6.28 12.48
CA ILE A 308 10.61 4.98 11.93
C ILE A 308 10.89 4.05 13.10
N ASN A 309 10.24 2.87 13.12
CA ASN A 309 10.44 1.82 14.11
C ASN A 309 10.42 2.33 15.57
N SER A 310 9.32 2.97 15.98
CA SER A 310 9.14 3.42 17.36
C SER A 310 8.80 2.30 18.34
N GLY A 311 8.38 1.13 17.84
CA GLY A 311 7.76 0.08 18.65
C GLY A 311 6.47 0.51 19.37
N ILE A 312 5.97 1.72 19.09
CA ILE A 312 4.87 2.37 19.81
C ILE A 312 3.83 2.84 18.80
N THR A 313 2.58 2.48 19.06
CA THR A 313 1.39 3.03 18.40
C THR A 313 0.45 3.66 19.42
N TYR A 314 -0.54 4.39 18.93
CA TYR A 314 -1.60 4.94 19.76
C TYR A 314 -2.95 4.54 19.20
N SER A 315 -3.81 3.99 20.05
CA SER A 315 -5.22 3.76 19.77
C SER A 315 -6.07 4.75 20.55
N ILE A 316 -7.33 4.89 20.13
CA ILE A 316 -8.35 5.55 20.94
C ILE A 316 -9.14 4.42 21.58
N ASP A 317 -9.17 4.40 22.90
CA ASP A 317 -10.04 3.51 23.65
C ASP A 317 -11.50 3.84 23.34
N GLU A 318 -12.26 2.86 22.86
CA GLU A 318 -13.60 3.10 22.32
C GLU A 318 -14.63 3.47 23.40
N GLU A 319 -14.43 3.02 24.64
CA GLU A 319 -15.32 3.28 25.77
C GLU A 319 -15.05 4.65 26.40
N THR A 320 -13.77 4.99 26.57
CA THR A 320 -13.33 6.18 27.31
C THR A 320 -12.95 7.35 26.40
N GLY A 321 -12.76 7.11 25.10
CA GLY A 321 -12.28 8.09 24.12
C GLY A 321 -10.83 8.54 24.37
N LYS A 322 -10.12 7.93 25.32
CA LYS A 322 -8.76 8.32 25.70
C LYS A 322 -7.74 7.71 24.74
N ARG A 323 -6.65 8.44 24.53
CA ARG A 323 -5.53 7.96 23.74
C ARG A 323 -4.71 6.99 24.57
N VAL A 324 -4.67 5.73 24.16
CA VAL A 324 -3.90 4.67 24.82
C VAL A 324 -2.64 4.40 24.02
N GLN A 325 -1.51 4.38 24.70
CA GLN A 325 -0.24 3.98 24.12
C GLN A 325 -0.13 2.46 24.13
N GLN A 326 0.26 1.87 23.01
CA GLN A 326 0.43 0.42 22.88
C GLN A 326 1.81 0.13 22.29
N ASN A 327 2.49 -0.85 22.87
CA ASN A 327 3.70 -1.40 22.27
C ASN A 327 3.30 -2.37 21.16
N VAL A 328 3.93 -2.22 19.99
CA VAL A 328 3.66 -3.06 18.82
C VAL A 328 4.97 -3.55 18.23
N VAL A 329 5.04 -4.85 17.96
CA VAL A 329 6.13 -5.40 17.16
C VAL A 329 5.92 -4.94 15.71
N ARG A 330 6.96 -4.35 15.14
CA ARG A 330 6.96 -3.92 13.75
C ARG A 330 8.18 -4.49 13.05
N ASN A 331 7.96 -4.98 11.85
CA ASN A 331 8.98 -5.45 10.91
C ASN A 331 9.43 -4.30 9.99
N GLU A 332 9.72 -3.13 10.59
CA GLU A 332 10.22 -1.98 9.86
C GLU A 332 11.74 -2.12 9.63
N SER A 333 12.20 -1.86 8.42
CA SER A 333 13.63 -1.80 8.09
C SER A 333 13.98 -0.61 7.20
N ILE A 334 15.26 -0.26 7.13
CA ILE A 334 15.75 0.85 6.30
C ILE A 334 16.40 0.27 5.04
N HIS A 335 16.01 0.75 3.86
CA HIS A 335 16.69 0.38 2.63
C HIS A 335 18.07 1.05 2.57
N TYR A 336 19.10 0.29 2.15
CA TYR A 336 20.50 0.75 2.14
C TYR A 336 20.73 2.05 1.34
N THR A 337 19.90 2.31 0.35
CA THR A 337 19.98 3.53 -0.48
C THR A 337 19.76 4.82 0.31
N CYS A 338 19.13 4.76 1.50
CA CYS A 338 19.05 5.89 2.41
C CYS A 338 20.45 6.37 2.82
N MET A 339 21.35 5.44 3.15
CA MET A 339 22.71 5.72 3.55
C MET A 339 23.57 6.11 2.34
N GLN A 340 23.45 5.36 1.24
CA GLN A 340 24.15 5.67 -0.01
C GLN A 340 23.87 7.12 -0.47
N ARG A 341 22.61 7.58 -0.36
CA ARG A 341 22.25 8.97 -0.67
C ARG A 341 22.90 9.97 0.29
N GLN A 342 22.93 9.67 1.59
CA GLN A 342 23.57 10.55 2.59
C GLN A 342 25.06 10.77 2.29
N HIS A 343 25.78 9.74 1.81
CA HIS A 343 27.17 9.87 1.38
C HIS A 343 27.33 10.68 0.09
N GLN A 344 26.49 10.42 -0.92
CA GLN A 344 26.56 11.15 -2.19
C GLN A 344 26.11 12.62 -2.05
N GLN A 345 25.28 12.92 -1.06
CA GLN A 345 24.65 14.22 -0.86
C GLN A 345 24.86 14.67 0.59
N ASN A 346 25.98 15.35 0.88
CA ASN A 346 26.36 15.78 2.24
C ASN A 346 25.26 16.52 3.06
N LYS A 347 24.29 17.16 2.37
CA LYS A 347 23.16 17.87 3.00
C LYS A 347 21.97 16.96 3.35
N TYR A 348 21.93 15.73 2.86
CA TYR A 348 20.86 14.78 3.12
C TYR A 348 21.10 14.06 4.45
N LYS A 349 20.54 14.62 5.54
CA LYS A 349 20.62 14.07 6.90
C LYS A 349 19.24 14.12 7.57
N PRO A 350 18.26 13.32 7.12
CA PRO A 350 16.93 13.35 7.70
C PRO A 350 16.96 12.88 9.16
N LYS A 351 16.43 13.70 10.07
CA LYS A 351 16.49 13.45 11.52
C LYS A 351 15.90 12.09 11.91
N ASN A 352 14.76 11.72 11.33
CA ASN A 352 14.11 10.44 11.60
C ASN A 352 14.95 9.22 11.21
N LEU A 353 15.79 9.33 10.18
CA LEU A 353 16.70 8.26 9.79
C LEU A 353 17.79 8.07 10.85
N LEU A 354 18.42 9.16 11.29
CA LEU A 354 19.43 9.12 12.37
C LEU A 354 18.83 8.58 13.67
N ASP A 355 17.64 9.05 14.03
CA ASP A 355 16.92 8.58 15.21
C ASP A 355 16.56 7.08 15.10
N ALA A 356 16.32 6.55 13.89
CA ALA A 356 16.00 5.14 13.67
C ALA A 356 17.23 4.25 13.80
N ILE A 357 18.37 4.72 13.27
CA ILE A 357 19.66 4.05 13.41
C ILE A 357 20.06 3.98 14.88
N SER A 358 19.89 5.08 15.64
CA SER A 358 20.17 5.07 17.08
C SER A 358 19.24 4.15 17.90
N ARG A 359 18.12 3.73 17.31
CA ARG A 359 17.20 2.71 17.87
C ARG A 359 17.50 1.29 17.39
N SER A 360 18.60 1.08 16.66
CA SER A 360 18.95 -0.22 16.08
C SER A 360 17.88 -0.78 15.15
N THR A 361 17.23 0.09 14.37
CA THR A 361 16.30 -0.35 13.33
C THR A 361 17.05 -1.21 12.30
N PRO A 362 16.56 -2.40 11.95
CA PRO A 362 17.26 -3.26 11.01
C PRO A 362 17.31 -2.62 9.62
N PHE A 363 18.30 -3.03 8.82
CA PHE A 363 18.36 -2.70 7.40
C PHE A 363 17.73 -3.83 6.59
N ASP A 364 17.13 -3.50 5.45
CA ASP A 364 16.55 -4.49 4.54
C ASP A 364 17.66 -5.38 3.94
N PRO A 365 17.63 -6.71 4.15
CA PRO A 365 18.71 -7.60 3.73
C PRO A 365 18.60 -7.91 2.24
N VAL A 366 19.20 -7.05 1.41
CA VAL A 366 19.47 -7.39 0.00
C VAL A 366 20.97 -7.58 -0.26
N LYS A 367 21.85 -7.32 0.72
CA LYS A 367 23.26 -7.74 0.68
C LYS A 367 23.85 -7.99 2.07
N GLU A 368 23.94 -9.25 2.48
CA GLU A 368 24.88 -9.69 3.55
C GLU A 368 26.32 -9.23 3.25
N LYS A 369 26.68 -9.04 1.96
CA LYS A 369 28.02 -8.62 1.51
C LYS A 369 28.48 -7.22 1.98
N TRP A 370 27.60 -6.39 2.50
CA TRP A 370 27.93 -4.99 2.87
C TRP A 370 28.07 -4.82 4.40
N GLU A 371 28.00 -5.89 5.20
CA GLU A 371 28.17 -5.83 6.67
C GLU A 371 29.46 -5.10 7.10
N ASN A 372 30.54 -5.25 6.34
CA ASN A 372 31.80 -4.55 6.58
C ASN A 372 31.73 -3.06 6.24
N GLU A 373 31.06 -2.70 5.15
CA GLU A 373 30.80 -1.30 4.78
C GLU A 373 29.85 -0.66 5.82
N TRP A 374 28.85 -1.39 6.32
CA TRP A 374 27.90 -0.96 7.37
C TRP A 374 28.59 -0.59 8.68
N ASN A 375 29.58 -1.38 9.11
CA ASN A 375 30.34 -1.11 10.33
C ASN A 375 31.24 0.13 10.21
N GLU A 376 31.75 0.43 9.02
CA GLU A 376 32.52 1.65 8.73
C GLU A 376 31.61 2.90 8.70
N TYR A 377 30.30 2.76 8.44
CA TYR A 377 29.32 3.86 8.41
C TYR A 377 28.71 4.24 9.77
N LEU A 378 28.90 3.40 10.81
CA LEU A 378 28.45 3.66 12.19
C LEU A 378 29.52 4.30 13.08
N THR A 379 30.79 4.26 12.64
CA THR A 379 31.94 4.96 13.23
C THR A 379 32.18 6.30 12.56
#